data_AF-A0A1B8YFH1-F1
#
_entry.id   AF-A0A1B8YFH1-F1
#
_cell.length_a   1.000
_cell.length_b   1.000
_cell.length_c   1.000
_cell.angle_alpha   90.00
_cell.angle_beta   90.00
_cell.angle_gamma   90.00
#
_symmetry.space_group_name_H-M   'P 1'
#
loop_
_entity.id
_entity.type
_entity.pdbx_description
1 polymer ?
#
loop_
_entity_poly.entity_id
_entity_poly.type
_entity_poly.pdbx_seq_one_letter_code
_entity_poly.pdbx_strand_id
1 'polypeptide(L)'
;MTTMKLIDREYWLMRVGDLTKAAAATADIFPHHEGSLVSAQCPLSSVVTDRLKQVAGNSELLTWAILAAVTSIVLRRIGGVSSVVLHINTEQGKRLPVLLTVPPAVTFREWLSNVRMAAVEAINHGSIDKALLMPFLEHFMPIVVNCAQTGTGIVIELIDGVVSVSGIVAEAQTLHHLATGIATLLNKGLFDLDICLNNMAIVDDAMQTKLLARFNSQPDYSSGKSFYRLVLEQAESNPHAIALRDKTESLTYRELFRLASSVALKLKNAGISKIRRKPSPNAGGDIRRKARRAFRLLTITFTASLGGT
;
A
#
# COMPACT_ATOMS: atom_id res chain seq x y z
N MET A 1 -32.02 -34.40 2.28
CA MET A 1 -30.69 -34.09 1.71
C MET A 1 -30.85 -33.87 0.23
N THR A 2 -30.83 -32.63 -0.23
CA THR A 2 -30.94 -32.31 -1.66
C THR A 2 -29.59 -32.61 -2.30
N THR A 3 -29.52 -33.68 -3.09
CA THR A 3 -28.31 -34.10 -3.79
C THR A 3 -27.89 -33.02 -4.78
N MET A 4 -26.68 -32.48 -4.59
CA MET A 4 -26.10 -31.47 -5.46
C MET A 4 -25.85 -32.05 -6.86
N LYS A 5 -26.07 -31.26 -7.92
CA LYS A 5 -25.74 -31.69 -9.28
C LYS A 5 -24.23 -31.95 -9.38
N LEU A 6 -23.83 -33.01 -10.09
CA LEU A 6 -22.42 -33.38 -10.24
C LEU A 6 -21.57 -32.23 -10.82
N ILE A 7 -22.12 -31.52 -11.81
CA ILE A 7 -21.44 -30.38 -12.45
C ILE A 7 -21.19 -29.21 -11.49
N ASP A 8 -22.13 -28.93 -10.58
CA ASP A 8 -21.96 -27.92 -9.54
C ASP A 8 -20.87 -28.37 -8.55
N ARG A 9 -20.84 -29.67 -8.22
CA ARG A 9 -19.82 -30.24 -7.33
C ARG A 9 -18.42 -30.13 -7.90
N GLU A 10 -18.23 -30.48 -9.16
CA GLU A 10 -16.93 -30.35 -9.83
C GLU A 10 -16.50 -28.89 -9.91
N TYR A 11 -17.41 -27.98 -10.26
CA TYR A 11 -17.16 -26.54 -10.31
C TYR A 11 -16.59 -26.00 -8.99
N TRP A 12 -17.24 -26.31 -7.86
CA TRP A 12 -16.83 -25.84 -6.53
C TRP A 12 -15.55 -26.53 -6.04
N LEU A 13 -15.39 -27.83 -6.27
CA LEU A 13 -14.19 -28.58 -5.89
C LEU A 13 -12.93 -28.06 -6.59
N MET A 14 -13.02 -27.69 -7.87
CA MET A 14 -11.86 -27.13 -8.60
C MET A 14 -11.43 -25.77 -8.04
N ARG A 15 -12.34 -25.02 -7.39
CA ARG A 15 -12.08 -23.67 -6.89
C ARG A 15 -11.86 -23.58 -5.38
N VAL A 16 -12.11 -24.66 -4.63
CA VAL A 16 -12.06 -24.63 -3.16
C VAL A 16 -10.71 -24.15 -2.62
N GLY A 17 -9.60 -24.58 -3.24
CA GLY A 17 -8.25 -24.18 -2.84
C GLY A 17 -8.02 -22.68 -2.99
N ASP A 18 -8.43 -22.10 -4.13
CA ASP A 18 -8.25 -20.67 -4.39
C ASP A 18 -9.24 -19.81 -3.60
N LEU A 19 -10.47 -20.29 -3.41
CA LEU A 19 -11.45 -19.69 -2.51
C LEU A 19 -10.92 -19.61 -1.08
N THR A 20 -10.33 -20.70 -0.57
CA THR A 20 -9.76 -20.74 0.79
C THR A 20 -8.61 -19.75 0.93
N LYS A 21 -7.69 -19.71 -0.04
CA LYS A 21 -6.56 -18.76 -0.04
C LYS A 21 -7.03 -17.31 -0.10
N ALA A 22 -7.98 -17.00 -0.98
CA ALA A 22 -8.52 -15.66 -1.13
C ALA A 22 -9.35 -15.22 0.10
N ALA A 23 -10.08 -16.14 0.73
CA ALA A 23 -10.79 -15.89 1.98
C ALA A 23 -9.82 -15.62 3.14
N ALA A 24 -8.74 -16.40 3.25
CA ALA A 24 -7.67 -16.15 4.24
C ALA A 24 -7.02 -14.77 4.05
N ALA A 25 -6.63 -14.45 2.81
CA ALA A 25 -6.04 -13.16 2.48
C ALA A 25 -6.99 -11.99 2.80
N THR A 26 -8.29 -12.18 2.62
CA THR A 26 -9.31 -11.19 2.99
C THR A 26 -9.48 -11.08 4.51
N ALA A 27 -9.41 -12.19 5.24
CA ALA A 27 -9.47 -12.21 6.70
C ALA A 27 -8.25 -11.57 7.36
N ASP A 28 -7.07 -11.59 6.73
CA ASP A 28 -5.90 -10.85 7.22
C ASP A 28 -6.14 -9.32 7.22
N ILE A 29 -6.96 -8.82 6.28
CA ILE A 29 -7.37 -7.39 6.23
C ILE A 29 -8.34 -7.08 7.37
N PHE A 30 -9.19 -8.05 7.72
CA PHE A 30 -10.23 -7.92 8.73
C PHE A 30 -10.16 -9.08 9.72
N PRO A 31 -9.18 -9.04 10.65
CA PRO A 31 -9.01 -10.10 11.63
C PRO A 31 -10.30 -10.28 12.43
N HIS A 32 -10.60 -11.53 12.80
CA HIS A 32 -11.70 -11.81 13.70
C HIS A 32 -11.57 -10.98 14.97
N HIS A 33 -12.66 -10.31 15.32
CA HIS A 33 -12.75 -9.47 16.49
C HIS A 33 -14.10 -9.69 17.15
N GLU A 34 -14.09 -9.83 18.48
CA GLU A 34 -15.31 -9.81 19.27
C GLU A 34 -15.57 -8.38 19.71
N GLY A 35 -16.73 -7.84 19.37
CA GLY A 35 -17.05 -6.45 19.68
C GLY A 35 -18.37 -5.99 19.12
N SER A 36 -18.62 -4.70 19.25
CA SER A 36 -19.82 -4.06 18.70
C SER A 36 -19.72 -3.90 17.19
N LEU A 37 -20.88 -3.95 16.53
CA LEU A 37 -20.98 -3.59 15.12
C LEU A 37 -20.55 -2.14 14.93
N VAL A 38 -19.58 -1.93 14.03
CA VAL A 38 -19.15 -0.60 13.58
C VAL A 38 -19.64 -0.38 12.15
N SER A 39 -19.96 0.86 11.81
CA SER A 39 -20.32 1.26 10.46
C SER A 39 -19.57 2.51 10.04
N ALA A 40 -19.16 2.56 8.78
CA ALA A 40 -18.61 3.73 8.12
C ALA A 40 -19.42 4.05 6.88
N GLN A 41 -19.72 5.33 6.66
CA GLN A 41 -20.52 5.79 5.54
C GLN A 41 -19.77 6.84 4.75
N CYS A 42 -19.90 6.79 3.44
CA CYS A 42 -19.36 7.78 2.53
C CYS A 42 -20.43 8.16 1.49
N PRO A 43 -20.95 9.41 1.51
CA PRO A 43 -21.93 9.85 0.52
C PRO A 43 -21.28 10.02 -0.86
N LEU A 44 -21.96 9.56 -1.90
CA LEU A 44 -21.61 9.84 -3.29
C LEU A 44 -22.18 11.20 -3.70
N SER A 45 -21.50 11.86 -4.64
CA SER A 45 -22.10 13.03 -5.29
C SER A 45 -23.34 12.63 -6.09
N SER A 46 -24.27 13.57 -6.29
CA SER A 46 -25.46 13.36 -7.12
C SER A 46 -25.07 12.91 -8.54
N VAL A 47 -24.02 13.52 -9.10
CA VAL A 47 -23.49 13.21 -10.44
C VAL A 47 -23.05 11.75 -10.55
N VAL A 48 -22.37 11.20 -9.52
CA VAL A 48 -21.95 9.79 -9.50
C VAL A 48 -23.16 8.87 -9.34
N THR A 49 -24.10 9.23 -8.46
CA THR A 49 -25.33 8.46 -8.24
C THR A 49 -26.17 8.36 -9.51
N ASP A 50 -26.33 9.47 -10.24
CA ASP A 50 -27.07 9.51 -11.50
C ASP A 50 -26.34 8.72 -12.58
N ARG A 51 -25.01 8.84 -12.66
CA ARG A 51 -24.20 8.07 -13.60
C ARG A 51 -24.30 6.57 -13.33
N LEU A 52 -24.27 6.16 -12.06
CA LEU A 52 -24.47 4.77 -11.68
C LEU A 52 -25.83 4.26 -12.14
N LYS A 53 -26.91 5.02 -11.90
CA LYS A 53 -28.26 4.66 -12.37
C LYS A 53 -28.33 4.55 -13.90
N GLN A 54 -27.64 5.42 -14.63
CA GLN A 54 -27.56 5.35 -16.10
C GLN A 54 -26.83 4.09 -16.59
N VAL A 55 -25.74 3.69 -15.92
CA VAL A 55 -24.93 2.53 -16.33
C VAL A 55 -25.55 1.22 -15.88
N ALA A 56 -26.01 1.14 -14.63
CA ALA A 56 -26.57 -0.07 -14.04
C ALA A 56 -28.04 -0.30 -14.43
N GLY A 57 -28.77 0.78 -14.74
CA GLY A 57 -30.22 0.73 -14.92
C GLY A 57 -30.91 0.18 -13.67
N ASN A 58 -31.84 -0.75 -13.88
CA ASN A 58 -32.51 -1.50 -12.81
C ASN A 58 -31.90 -2.90 -12.59
N SER A 59 -30.68 -3.15 -13.10
CA SER A 59 -30.05 -4.47 -12.95
C SER A 59 -29.34 -4.59 -11.60
N GLU A 60 -29.88 -5.43 -10.73
CA GLU A 60 -29.24 -5.76 -9.44
C GLU A 60 -27.87 -6.42 -9.65
N LEU A 61 -27.76 -7.33 -10.63
CA LEU A 61 -26.50 -7.98 -10.98
C LEU A 61 -25.45 -6.97 -11.45
N LEU A 62 -25.83 -6.00 -12.28
CA LEU A 62 -24.88 -4.99 -12.77
C LEU A 62 -24.48 -4.02 -11.65
N THR A 63 -25.41 -3.64 -10.79
CA THR A 63 -25.13 -2.84 -9.58
C THR A 63 -24.15 -3.56 -8.67
N TRP A 64 -24.41 -4.84 -8.40
CA TRP A 64 -23.51 -5.71 -7.65
C TRP A 64 -22.15 -5.82 -8.34
N ALA A 65 -22.10 -6.03 -9.65
CA ALA A 65 -20.83 -6.20 -10.38
C ALA A 65 -19.98 -4.93 -10.35
N ILE A 66 -20.59 -3.75 -10.47
CA ILE A 66 -19.89 -2.46 -10.35
C ILE A 66 -19.33 -2.31 -8.94
N LEU A 67 -20.14 -2.54 -7.90
CA LEU A 67 -19.70 -2.45 -6.51
C LEU A 67 -18.62 -3.49 -6.18
N ALA A 68 -18.74 -4.72 -6.65
CA ALA A 68 -17.76 -5.79 -6.48
C ALA A 68 -16.45 -5.48 -7.22
N ALA A 69 -16.52 -4.90 -8.42
CA ALA A 69 -15.36 -4.48 -9.19
C ALA A 69 -14.55 -3.41 -8.45
N VAL A 70 -15.19 -2.37 -7.92
CA VAL A 70 -14.49 -1.33 -7.15
C VAL A 70 -14.01 -1.87 -5.80
N THR A 71 -14.83 -2.66 -5.09
CA THR A 71 -14.49 -3.24 -3.79
C THR A 71 -13.25 -4.11 -3.89
N SER A 72 -13.19 -4.99 -4.89
CA SER A 72 -12.02 -5.86 -5.10
C SER A 72 -10.74 -5.08 -5.38
N ILE A 73 -10.81 -3.97 -6.12
CA ILE A 73 -9.65 -3.08 -6.32
C ILE A 73 -9.24 -2.42 -5.00
N VAL A 74 -10.19 -1.95 -4.19
CA VAL A 74 -9.90 -1.33 -2.89
C VAL A 74 -9.24 -2.32 -1.95
N LEU A 75 -9.81 -3.52 -1.81
CA LEU A 75 -9.27 -4.59 -0.96
C LEU A 75 -7.86 -5.02 -1.39
N ARG A 76 -7.62 -5.18 -2.69
CA ARG A 76 -6.29 -5.46 -3.23
C ARG A 76 -5.25 -4.43 -2.80
N ARG A 77 -5.64 -3.17 -2.70
CA ARG A 77 -4.73 -2.06 -2.42
C ARG A 77 -4.54 -1.82 -0.93
N ILE A 78 -5.56 -2.06 -0.11
CA ILE A 78 -5.45 -2.00 1.35
C ILE A 78 -4.66 -3.22 1.87
N GLY A 79 -5.01 -4.42 1.41
CA GLY A 79 -4.44 -5.67 1.91
C GLY A 79 -3.26 -6.23 1.12
N GLY A 80 -2.92 -5.65 -0.04
CA GLY A 80 -1.90 -6.22 -0.93
C GLY A 80 -2.30 -7.56 -1.57
N VAL A 81 -3.58 -7.92 -1.53
CA VAL A 81 -4.09 -9.24 -1.95
C VAL A 81 -4.37 -9.28 -3.45
N SER A 82 -3.98 -10.36 -4.14
CA SER A 82 -4.23 -10.52 -5.57
C SER A 82 -5.61 -11.08 -5.89
N SER A 83 -6.20 -11.83 -4.95
CA SER A 83 -7.51 -12.44 -5.09
C SER A 83 -8.36 -12.19 -3.84
N VAL A 84 -9.64 -11.93 -4.05
CA VAL A 84 -10.62 -11.70 -2.99
C VAL A 84 -11.87 -12.56 -3.23
N VAL A 85 -12.59 -12.85 -2.16
CA VAL A 85 -13.90 -13.52 -2.24
C VAL A 85 -14.98 -12.54 -1.82
N LEU A 86 -15.87 -12.22 -2.75
CA LEU A 86 -17.06 -11.41 -2.48
C LEU A 86 -18.30 -12.26 -2.66
N HIS A 87 -19.29 -12.09 -1.81
CA HIS A 87 -20.52 -12.87 -1.88
C HIS A 87 -21.60 -12.13 -2.65
N ILE A 88 -22.26 -12.87 -3.53
CA ILE A 88 -23.47 -12.44 -4.24
C ILE A 88 -24.68 -13.19 -3.67
N ASN A 89 -25.80 -12.48 -3.53
CA ASN A 89 -27.08 -13.11 -3.28
C ASN A 89 -27.72 -13.54 -4.60
N THR A 90 -28.27 -14.73 -4.61
CA THR A 90 -29.17 -15.19 -5.66
C THR A 90 -30.60 -14.80 -5.34
N GLU A 91 -31.46 -14.77 -6.36
CA GLU A 91 -32.90 -14.54 -6.23
C GLU A 91 -33.58 -15.54 -5.26
N GLN A 92 -32.98 -16.71 -5.06
CA GLN A 92 -33.45 -17.74 -4.13
C GLN A 92 -32.99 -17.52 -2.68
N GLY A 93 -32.37 -16.38 -2.38
CA GLY A 93 -31.82 -16.06 -1.05
C GLY A 93 -30.57 -16.86 -0.68
N LYS A 94 -29.99 -17.63 -1.61
CA LYS A 94 -28.71 -18.31 -1.39
C LYS A 94 -27.55 -17.35 -1.63
N ARG A 95 -26.50 -17.50 -0.83
CA ARG A 95 -25.24 -16.77 -0.95
C ARG A 95 -24.22 -17.63 -1.68
N LEU A 96 -23.59 -17.06 -2.70
CA LEU A 96 -22.55 -17.72 -3.47
C LEU A 96 -21.26 -16.91 -3.35
N PRO A 97 -20.11 -17.55 -3.04
CA PRO A 97 -18.83 -16.89 -3.11
C PRO A 97 -18.42 -16.70 -4.57
N VAL A 98 -18.00 -15.50 -4.92
CA VAL A 98 -17.42 -15.15 -6.22
C VAL A 98 -15.94 -14.87 -6.02
N LEU A 99 -15.10 -15.72 -6.59
CA LEU A 99 -13.66 -15.54 -6.59
C LEU A 99 -13.28 -14.48 -7.63
N LEU A 100 -12.64 -13.41 -7.18
CA LEU A 100 -12.17 -12.32 -8.03
C LEU A 100 -10.66 -12.17 -7.90
N THR A 101 -9.94 -12.51 -8.97
CA THR A 101 -8.49 -12.27 -9.08
C THR A 101 -8.26 -11.01 -9.88
N VAL A 102 -7.86 -9.91 -9.21
CA VAL A 102 -7.75 -8.59 -9.84
C VAL A 102 -6.43 -8.49 -10.62
N PRO A 103 -6.45 -8.43 -11.96
CA PRO A 103 -5.23 -8.34 -12.74
C PRO A 103 -4.58 -6.95 -12.63
N PRO A 104 -3.26 -6.81 -12.82
CA PRO A 104 -2.57 -5.52 -12.70
C PRO A 104 -2.78 -4.58 -13.90
N ALA A 105 -2.89 -5.12 -15.12
CA ALA A 105 -2.74 -4.33 -16.35
C ALA A 105 -3.96 -4.48 -17.28
N VAL A 106 -5.15 -4.16 -16.75
CA VAL A 106 -6.40 -4.12 -17.54
C VAL A 106 -7.13 -2.81 -17.32
N THR A 107 -8.08 -2.50 -18.19
CA THR A 107 -9.00 -1.38 -18.04
C THR A 107 -10.13 -1.70 -17.06
N PHE A 108 -10.79 -0.67 -16.53
CA PHE A 108 -11.96 -0.87 -15.67
C PHE A 108 -13.11 -1.56 -16.41
N ARG A 109 -13.30 -1.30 -17.71
CA ARG A 109 -14.27 -1.97 -18.58
C ARG A 109 -14.03 -3.47 -18.67
N GLU A 110 -12.80 -3.87 -18.98
CA GLU A 110 -12.41 -5.28 -19.06
C GLU A 110 -12.60 -5.97 -17.70
N TRP A 111 -12.20 -5.29 -16.62
CA TRP A 111 -12.38 -5.81 -15.28
C TRP A 111 -13.85 -6.01 -14.91
N LEU A 112 -14.70 -5.02 -15.18
CA LEU A 112 -16.15 -5.12 -14.95
C LEU A 112 -16.77 -6.28 -15.74
N SER A 113 -16.33 -6.49 -16.98
CA SER A 113 -16.75 -7.64 -17.77
C SER A 113 -16.35 -8.96 -17.11
N ASN A 114 -15.11 -9.08 -16.62
CA ASN A 114 -14.62 -10.27 -15.93
C ASN A 114 -15.38 -10.55 -14.62
N VAL A 115 -15.64 -9.51 -13.82
CA VAL A 115 -16.42 -9.62 -12.58
C VAL A 115 -17.83 -10.11 -12.88
N ARG A 116 -18.47 -9.55 -13.92
CA ARG A 116 -19.81 -9.98 -14.33
C ARG A 116 -19.82 -11.43 -14.80
N MET A 117 -18.81 -11.85 -15.58
CA MET A 117 -18.68 -13.24 -16.02
C MET A 117 -18.50 -14.20 -14.84
N ALA A 118 -17.64 -13.86 -13.87
CA ALA A 118 -17.44 -14.66 -12.66
C ALA A 118 -18.72 -14.79 -11.82
N ALA A 119 -19.49 -13.71 -11.70
CA ALA A 119 -20.77 -13.73 -10.99
C ALA A 119 -21.81 -14.61 -11.68
N VAL A 120 -21.96 -14.48 -13.01
CA VAL A 120 -22.87 -15.31 -13.80
C VAL A 120 -22.47 -16.79 -13.73
N GLU A 121 -21.18 -17.09 -13.81
CA GLU A 121 -20.66 -18.46 -13.68
C GLU A 121 -21.02 -19.04 -12.30
N ALA A 122 -20.80 -18.29 -11.21
CA ALA A 122 -21.18 -18.72 -9.87
C ALA A 122 -22.70 -18.94 -9.75
N ILE A 123 -23.54 -18.02 -10.26
CA ILE A 123 -25.00 -18.14 -10.24
C ILE A 123 -25.48 -19.39 -11.00
N ASN A 124 -24.89 -19.68 -12.16
CA ASN A 124 -25.20 -20.88 -12.95
C ASN A 124 -24.90 -22.17 -12.18
N HIS A 125 -23.91 -22.12 -11.27
CA HIS A 125 -23.57 -23.19 -10.34
C HIS A 125 -24.15 -22.97 -8.92
N GLY A 126 -25.35 -22.40 -8.84
CA GLY A 126 -25.99 -21.96 -7.59
C GLY A 126 -26.41 -23.06 -6.61
N SER A 127 -26.12 -24.34 -6.89
CA SER A 127 -26.18 -25.39 -5.88
C SER A 127 -24.83 -25.48 -5.16
N ILE A 128 -24.81 -25.04 -3.90
CA ILE A 128 -23.68 -25.25 -2.99
C ILE A 128 -24.15 -26.18 -1.87
N ASP A 129 -23.43 -27.29 -1.68
CA ASP A 129 -23.51 -28.08 -0.48
C ASP A 129 -22.71 -27.35 0.60
N LYS A 130 -23.41 -26.84 1.61
CA LYS A 130 -22.77 -26.17 2.75
C LYS A 130 -21.73 -27.11 3.38
N ALA A 131 -21.96 -28.41 3.47
CA ALA A 131 -20.96 -29.32 4.02
C ALA A 131 -19.65 -29.37 3.21
N LEU A 132 -19.69 -29.02 1.92
CA LEU A 132 -18.51 -29.02 1.04
C LEU A 132 -17.63 -27.78 1.23
N LEU A 133 -18.25 -26.60 1.37
CA LEU A 133 -17.52 -25.33 1.44
C LEU A 133 -17.34 -24.80 2.87
N MET A 134 -18.28 -25.09 3.78
CA MET A 134 -18.24 -24.56 5.16
C MET A 134 -16.97 -24.95 5.93
N PRO A 135 -16.38 -26.17 5.82
CA PRO A 135 -15.11 -26.47 6.49
C PRO A 135 -13.97 -25.50 6.12
N PHE A 136 -14.03 -24.92 4.93
CA PHE A 136 -13.02 -24.01 4.40
C PHE A 136 -13.35 -22.54 4.63
N LEU A 137 -14.63 -22.20 4.79
CA LEU A 137 -15.11 -20.82 4.83
C LEU A 137 -15.61 -20.37 6.21
N GLU A 138 -15.98 -21.28 7.13
CA GLU A 138 -16.48 -20.93 8.48
C GLU A 138 -15.48 -20.13 9.30
N HIS A 139 -14.18 -20.30 9.04
CA HIS A 139 -13.13 -19.57 9.72
C HIS A 139 -12.94 -18.15 9.18
N PHE A 140 -13.59 -17.77 8.08
CA PHE A 140 -13.39 -16.47 7.43
C PHE A 140 -14.65 -15.62 7.45
N MET A 141 -14.49 -14.33 7.73
CA MET A 141 -15.58 -13.35 7.66
C MET A 141 -15.94 -13.09 6.20
N PRO A 142 -17.15 -13.43 5.73
CA PRO A 142 -17.53 -13.16 4.36
C PRO A 142 -17.70 -11.66 4.14
N ILE A 143 -17.20 -11.16 3.00
CA ILE A 143 -17.55 -9.83 2.51
C ILE A 143 -18.76 -9.96 1.60
N VAL A 144 -19.85 -9.32 1.98
CA VAL A 144 -21.13 -9.34 1.27
C VAL A 144 -21.36 -7.96 0.66
N VAL A 145 -21.71 -7.92 -0.62
CA VAL A 145 -21.89 -6.68 -1.37
C VAL A 145 -23.35 -6.54 -1.80
N ASN A 146 -23.90 -5.34 -1.61
CA ASN A 146 -25.24 -4.91 -2.00
C ASN A 146 -26.36 -5.84 -1.52
N CYS A 147 -26.39 -6.13 -0.22
CA CYS A 147 -27.35 -7.06 0.40
C CYS A 147 -27.64 -6.68 1.85
N ALA A 148 -28.93 -6.71 2.22
CA ALA A 148 -29.40 -6.52 3.58
C ALA A 148 -28.75 -7.52 4.58
N GLN A 149 -28.37 -7.01 5.76
CA GLN A 149 -27.70 -7.75 6.82
C GLN A 149 -28.34 -9.10 7.14
N THR A 150 -27.52 -10.16 7.26
CA THR A 150 -28.02 -11.52 7.52
C THR A 150 -27.02 -12.39 8.33
N GLY A 151 -26.32 -11.79 9.31
CA GLY A 151 -25.52 -12.54 10.28
C GLY A 151 -24.11 -11.99 10.52
N THR A 152 -23.08 -12.72 10.07
CA THR A 152 -21.64 -12.48 10.31
C THR A 152 -20.92 -12.06 9.03
N GLY A 153 -19.96 -11.13 9.13
CA GLY A 153 -19.14 -10.67 8.00
C GLY A 153 -19.02 -9.15 7.89
N ILE A 154 -18.46 -8.69 6.77
CA ILE A 154 -18.45 -7.28 6.38
C ILE A 154 -19.51 -7.08 5.32
N VAL A 155 -20.40 -6.13 5.55
CA VAL A 155 -21.51 -5.81 4.66
C VAL A 155 -21.22 -4.46 4.02
N ILE A 156 -21.21 -4.44 2.69
CA ILE A 156 -21.04 -3.25 1.87
C ILE A 156 -22.35 -3.02 1.15
N GLU A 157 -22.99 -1.89 1.39
CA GLU A 157 -24.28 -1.54 0.80
C GLU A 157 -24.21 -0.18 0.12
N LEU A 158 -25.01 -0.02 -0.93
CA LEU A 158 -25.24 1.27 -1.56
C LEU A 158 -26.72 1.60 -1.46
N ILE A 159 -27.06 2.51 -0.55
CA ILE A 159 -28.44 2.90 -0.26
C ILE A 159 -28.53 4.41 -0.43
N ASP A 160 -29.46 4.87 -1.26
CA ASP A 160 -29.73 6.30 -1.50
C ASP A 160 -28.49 7.14 -1.84
N GLY A 161 -27.56 6.57 -2.61
CA GLY A 161 -26.31 7.23 -3.00
C GLY A 161 -25.26 7.29 -1.88
N VAL A 162 -25.42 6.52 -0.80
CA VAL A 162 -24.45 6.41 0.30
C VAL A 162 -23.84 5.03 0.30
N VAL A 163 -22.50 4.96 0.21
CA VAL A 163 -21.75 3.72 0.42
C VAL A 163 -21.64 3.50 1.93
N SER A 164 -22.25 2.42 2.42
CA SER A 164 -22.21 2.01 3.82
C SER A 164 -21.39 0.73 3.94
N VAL A 165 -20.42 0.71 4.84
CA VAL A 165 -19.60 -0.46 5.16
C VAL A 165 -19.76 -0.75 6.65
N SER A 166 -20.31 -1.90 6.99
CA SER A 166 -20.53 -2.32 8.37
C SER A 166 -19.95 -3.69 8.66
N GLY A 167 -19.49 -3.90 9.89
CA GLY A 167 -18.93 -5.16 10.34
C GLY A 167 -18.38 -5.07 11.76
N ILE A 168 -18.03 -6.22 12.32
CA ILE A 168 -17.30 -6.30 13.58
C ILE A 168 -15.82 -6.40 13.22
N VAL A 169 -15.05 -5.35 13.49
CA VAL A 169 -13.63 -5.25 13.17
C VAL A 169 -12.85 -4.64 14.33
N ALA A 170 -11.55 -4.91 14.41
CA ALA A 170 -10.69 -4.33 15.43
C ALA A 170 -10.51 -2.80 15.25
N GLU A 171 -10.39 -2.33 14.02
CA GLU A 171 -10.14 -0.92 13.70
C GLU A 171 -11.25 -0.33 12.82
N ALA A 172 -12.06 0.56 13.39
CA ALA A 172 -13.12 1.28 12.68
C ALA A 172 -12.61 2.06 11.46
N GLN A 173 -11.35 2.52 11.52
CA GLN A 173 -10.72 3.30 10.47
C GLN A 173 -10.54 2.49 9.18
N THR A 174 -10.37 1.16 9.26
CA THR A 174 -10.28 0.30 8.08
C THR A 174 -11.58 0.27 7.29
N LEU A 175 -12.74 0.29 7.97
CA LEU A 175 -14.05 0.40 7.29
C LEU A 175 -14.22 1.76 6.63
N HIS A 176 -13.74 2.83 7.26
CA HIS A 176 -13.77 4.17 6.68
C HIS A 176 -12.90 4.26 5.41
N HIS A 177 -11.69 3.71 5.44
CA HIS A 177 -10.83 3.64 4.25
C HIS A 177 -11.48 2.82 3.11
N LEU A 178 -12.16 1.72 3.45
CA LEU A 178 -12.90 0.93 2.48
C LEU A 178 -14.07 1.73 1.87
N ALA A 179 -14.91 2.36 2.69
CA ALA A 179 -16.05 3.15 2.24
C ALA A 179 -15.64 4.33 1.33
N THR A 180 -14.67 5.13 1.78
CA THR A 180 -14.14 6.28 1.01
C THR A 180 -13.43 5.82 -0.26
N GLY A 181 -12.71 4.70 -0.20
CA GLY A 181 -12.06 4.11 -1.34
C GLY A 181 -13.05 3.65 -2.41
N ILE A 182 -14.13 2.98 -2.01
CA ILE A 182 -15.20 2.55 -2.91
C ILE A 182 -15.84 3.78 -3.57
N ALA A 183 -16.20 4.81 -2.81
CA ALA A 183 -16.77 6.04 -3.34
C ALA A 183 -15.86 6.73 -4.37
N THR A 184 -14.56 6.81 -4.05
CA THR A 184 -13.54 7.40 -4.94
C THR A 184 -13.40 6.60 -6.24
N LEU A 185 -13.36 5.26 -6.16
CA LEU A 185 -13.23 4.42 -7.34
C LEU A 185 -14.51 4.35 -8.17
N LEU A 186 -15.70 4.45 -7.57
CA LEU A 186 -16.96 4.61 -8.30
C LEU A 186 -16.92 5.88 -9.15
N ASN A 187 -16.49 7.00 -8.59
CA ASN A 187 -16.34 8.24 -9.33
C ASN A 187 -15.34 8.11 -10.49
N LYS A 188 -14.19 7.44 -10.29
CA LYS A 188 -13.21 7.27 -11.38
C LYS A 188 -13.69 6.31 -12.46
N GLY A 189 -14.13 5.10 -12.08
CA GLY A 189 -14.49 4.05 -13.01
C GLY A 189 -15.76 4.34 -13.82
N LEU A 190 -16.74 5.05 -13.26
CA LEU A 190 -17.99 5.36 -13.97
C LEU A 190 -17.87 6.51 -14.99
N PHE A 191 -16.86 7.36 -14.83
CA PHE A 191 -16.59 8.50 -15.72
C PHE A 191 -15.49 8.20 -16.75
N ASP A 192 -14.62 7.24 -16.46
CA ASP A 192 -13.64 6.72 -17.41
C ASP A 192 -13.58 5.19 -17.29
N LEU A 193 -14.28 4.49 -18.20
CA LEU A 193 -14.29 3.03 -18.23
C LEU A 193 -12.97 2.45 -18.76
N ASP A 194 -12.18 3.23 -19.51
CA ASP A 194 -10.96 2.77 -20.16
C ASP A 194 -9.71 3.09 -19.31
N ILE A 195 -9.90 3.66 -18.13
CA ILE A 195 -8.85 3.84 -17.12
C ILE A 195 -8.23 2.49 -16.73
N CYS A 196 -6.90 2.43 -16.75
CA CYS A 196 -6.17 1.26 -16.27
C CYS A 196 -6.29 1.13 -14.75
N LEU A 197 -6.50 -0.10 -14.24
CA LEU A 197 -6.63 -0.35 -12.79
C LEU A 197 -5.42 0.13 -11.97
N ASN A 198 -4.22 0.11 -12.56
CA ASN A 198 -3.01 0.60 -11.92
C ASN A 198 -3.05 2.13 -11.65
N ASN A 199 -3.78 2.89 -12.46
CA ASN A 199 -3.91 4.34 -12.36
C ASN A 199 -5.10 4.78 -11.50
N MET A 200 -5.93 3.84 -11.06
CA MET A 200 -7.04 4.11 -10.14
C MET A 200 -6.54 4.25 -8.70
N ALA A 201 -6.08 5.44 -8.34
CA ALA A 201 -5.74 5.77 -6.96
C ALA A 201 -6.98 5.77 -6.06
N ILE A 202 -6.91 5.11 -4.91
CA ILE A 202 -7.97 5.01 -3.90
C ILE A 202 -7.95 6.18 -2.92
N VAL A 203 -6.82 6.88 -2.87
CA VAL A 203 -6.59 8.03 -2.02
C VAL A 203 -7.41 9.20 -2.55
N ASP A 204 -8.21 9.81 -1.68
CA ASP A 204 -8.88 11.08 -1.97
C ASP A 204 -7.87 12.24 -1.95
N ASP A 205 -8.26 13.41 -2.47
CA ASP A 205 -7.35 14.56 -2.57
C ASP A 205 -6.84 15.03 -1.18
N ALA A 206 -7.66 14.84 -0.13
CA ALA A 206 -7.31 15.20 1.24
C ALA A 206 -6.21 14.28 1.80
N MET A 207 -6.31 12.97 1.60
CA MET A 207 -5.32 11.98 2.00
C MET A 207 -4.08 12.06 1.11
N GLN A 208 -4.22 12.40 -0.18
CA GLN A 208 -3.08 12.68 -1.05
C GLN A 208 -2.29 13.90 -0.55
N THR A 209 -2.97 14.97 -0.15
CA THR A 209 -2.33 16.14 0.45
C THR A 209 -1.62 15.79 1.75
N LYS A 210 -2.23 14.97 2.61
CA LYS A 210 -1.59 14.49 3.85
C LYS A 210 -0.33 13.66 3.57
N LEU A 211 -0.39 12.74 2.60
CA LEU A 211 0.76 11.90 2.22
C LEU A 211 1.88 12.73 1.56
N LEU A 212 1.55 13.59 0.59
CA LEU A 212 2.53 14.33 -0.19
C LEU A 212 3.07 15.58 0.51
N ALA A 213 2.29 16.24 1.37
CA ALA A 213 2.73 17.46 2.04
C ALA A 213 3.11 17.22 3.50
N ARG A 214 2.26 16.54 4.28
CA ARG A 214 2.46 16.44 5.74
C ARG A 214 3.46 15.36 6.15
N PHE A 215 3.48 14.22 5.46
CA PHE A 215 4.48 13.17 5.74
C PHE A 215 5.81 13.37 5.02
N ASN A 216 5.82 14.16 3.93
CA ASN A 216 7.03 14.51 3.20
C ASN A 216 7.50 15.95 3.46
N SER A 217 7.06 16.59 4.55
CA SER A 217 7.58 17.90 4.94
C SER A 217 9.05 17.76 5.31
N GLN A 218 9.94 18.04 4.38
CA GLN A 218 11.37 18.10 4.65
C GLN A 218 11.71 19.46 5.25
N PRO A 219 12.59 19.52 6.27
CA PRO A 219 13.23 20.76 6.67
C PRO A 219 13.89 21.40 5.45
N ASP A 220 13.80 22.71 5.34
CA ASP A 220 14.38 23.42 4.20
C ASP A 220 15.91 23.41 4.27
N TYR A 221 16.53 22.43 3.60
CA TYR A 221 17.99 22.32 3.48
C TYR A 221 18.55 23.17 2.32
N SER A 222 17.75 24.06 1.73
CA SER A 222 18.06 24.82 0.51
C SER A 222 19.11 25.92 0.64
N SER A 223 20.00 25.88 1.64
CA SER A 223 21.09 26.85 1.71
C SER A 223 22.02 26.82 0.49
N GLY A 224 22.00 25.74 -0.32
CA GLY A 224 22.92 25.53 -1.45
C GLY A 224 24.40 25.47 -1.03
N LYS A 225 24.67 25.61 0.27
CA LYS A 225 26.00 25.61 0.85
C LYS A 225 26.45 24.17 0.99
N SER A 226 27.67 23.89 0.52
CA SER A 226 28.33 22.63 0.86
C SER A 226 28.43 22.51 2.39
N PHE A 227 28.33 21.30 2.93
CA PHE A 227 28.55 21.04 4.36
C PHE A 227 29.86 21.69 4.87
N TYR A 228 30.92 21.68 4.05
CA TYR A 228 32.18 22.37 4.33
C TYR A 228 32.01 23.88 4.61
N ARG A 229 31.17 24.57 3.83
CA ARG A 229 30.88 26.01 4.02
C ARG A 229 30.15 26.27 5.33
N LEU A 230 29.20 25.41 5.70
CA LEU A 230 28.48 25.53 6.97
C LEU A 230 29.41 25.36 8.18
N VAL A 231 30.34 24.40 8.11
CA VAL A 231 31.36 24.20 9.15
C VAL A 231 32.33 25.38 9.22
N LEU A 232 32.71 25.96 8.08
CA LEU A 232 33.57 27.15 8.02
C LEU A 232 32.90 28.36 8.68
N GLU A 233 31.64 28.66 8.31
CA GLU A 233 30.89 29.78 8.88
C GLU A 233 30.76 29.65 10.40
N GLN A 234 30.58 28.43 10.90
CA GLN A 234 30.55 28.17 12.34
C GLN A 234 31.93 28.32 13.00
N ALA A 235 33.01 27.96 12.31
CA ALA A 235 34.38 28.17 12.80
C ALA A 235 34.80 29.65 12.79
N GLU A 236 34.24 30.46 11.90
CA GLU A 236 34.45 31.91 11.86
C GLU A 236 33.57 32.65 12.87
N SER A 237 32.29 32.30 12.96
CA SER A 237 31.30 33.00 13.79
C SER A 237 31.35 32.56 15.25
N ASN A 238 31.72 31.31 15.54
CA ASN A 238 31.80 30.78 16.90
C ASN A 238 33.00 29.81 17.06
N PRO A 239 34.24 30.32 16.96
CA PRO A 239 35.46 29.50 16.92
C PRO A 239 35.68 28.65 18.17
N HIS A 240 35.20 29.12 19.32
CA HIS A 240 35.43 28.49 20.63
C HIS A 240 34.29 27.54 21.05
N ALA A 241 33.19 27.47 20.29
CA ALA A 241 32.15 26.50 20.55
C ALA A 241 32.65 25.07 20.29
N ILE A 242 32.20 24.14 21.13
CA ILE A 242 32.52 22.72 21.02
C ILE A 242 31.81 22.15 19.78
N ALA A 243 32.58 21.62 18.83
CA ALA A 243 32.08 20.98 17.61
C ALA A 243 31.95 19.46 17.76
N LEU A 244 32.89 18.83 18.47
CA LEU A 244 32.91 17.41 18.76
C LEU A 244 33.30 17.20 20.22
N ARG A 245 32.65 16.25 20.88
CA ARG A 245 32.99 15.82 22.24
C ARG A 245 32.96 14.30 22.28
N ASP A 246 34.07 13.70 22.68
CA ASP A 246 34.16 12.27 22.95
C ASP A 246 34.65 12.06 24.38
N LYS A 247 33.79 11.52 25.23
CA LYS A 247 33.99 11.12 26.66
C LYS A 247 34.89 12.02 27.54
N THR A 248 36.18 12.14 27.23
CA THR A 248 37.18 12.94 27.96
C THR A 248 37.75 14.14 27.18
N GLU A 249 37.54 14.20 25.87
CA GLU A 249 38.10 15.22 24.98
C GLU A 249 37.00 16.02 24.26
N SER A 250 37.31 17.28 23.97
CA SER A 250 36.46 18.17 23.19
C SER A 250 37.28 18.92 22.16
N LEU A 251 36.76 19.01 20.94
CA LEU A 251 37.32 19.83 19.87
C LEU A 251 36.37 20.98 19.59
N THR A 252 36.92 22.19 19.57
CA THR A 252 36.21 23.38 19.12
C THR A 252 36.08 23.42 17.60
N TYR A 253 35.17 24.23 17.07
CA TYR A 253 35.04 24.42 15.61
C TYR A 253 36.36 24.90 14.97
N ARG A 254 37.13 25.75 15.67
CA ARG A 254 38.45 26.20 15.19
C ARG A 254 39.47 25.07 15.10
N GLU A 255 39.52 24.19 16.10
CA GLU A 255 40.44 23.05 16.13
C GLU A 255 40.05 21.99 15.10
N LEU A 256 38.75 21.70 14.98
CA LEU A 256 38.23 20.80 13.96
C LEU A 256 38.59 21.29 12.54
N PHE A 257 38.43 22.58 12.26
CA PHE A 257 38.77 23.17 10.97
C PHE A 257 40.28 23.06 10.66
N ARG A 258 41.14 23.33 11.65
CA ARG A 258 42.60 23.21 11.51
C ARG A 258 43.01 21.77 11.21
N LEU A 259 42.46 20.81 11.95
CA LEU A 259 42.72 19.38 11.74
C LEU A 259 42.26 18.94 10.34
N ALA A 260 41.03 19.29 9.95
CA ALA A 260 40.49 18.97 8.64
C ALA A 260 41.33 19.58 7.50
N SER A 261 41.79 20.83 7.66
CA SER A 261 42.63 21.52 6.68
C SER A 261 44.02 20.88 6.54
N SER A 262 44.64 20.47 7.66
CA SER A 262 45.91 19.76 7.67
C SER A 262 45.80 18.40 6.96
N VAL A 263 44.73 17.65 7.23
CA VAL A 263 44.44 16.38 6.55
C VAL A 263 44.19 16.62 5.05
N ALA A 264 43.39 17.63 4.68
CA ALA A 264 43.13 17.97 3.29
C ALA A 264 44.42 18.32 2.52
N LEU A 265 45.34 19.07 3.14
CA LEU A 265 46.64 19.39 2.55
C LEU A 265 47.50 18.14 2.35
N LYS A 266 47.56 17.25 3.35
CA LYS A 266 48.27 15.97 3.23
C LYS A 266 47.69 15.07 2.14
N LEU A 267 46.36 15.00 2.02
CA LEU A 267 45.68 14.24 0.95
C LEU A 267 45.95 14.84 -0.43
N LYS A 268 45.95 16.17 -0.56
CA LYS A 268 46.31 16.87 -1.80
C LYS A 268 47.77 16.59 -2.20
N ASN A 269 48.69 16.64 -1.25
CA ASN A 269 50.11 16.32 -1.48
C ASN A 269 50.31 14.84 -1.84
N ALA A 270 49.46 13.94 -1.37
CA ALA A 270 49.42 12.53 -1.76
C ALA A 270 48.74 12.29 -3.13
N GLY A 271 48.39 13.35 -3.88
CA GLY A 271 47.80 13.26 -5.22
C GLY A 271 46.30 12.96 -5.25
N ILE A 272 45.61 13.01 -4.11
CA ILE A 272 44.16 12.79 -4.05
C ILE A 272 43.47 14.09 -4.46
N SER A 273 42.96 14.09 -5.69
CA SER A 273 42.12 15.15 -6.24
C SER A 273 40.66 14.69 -6.28
N LYS A 274 39.73 15.65 -6.43
CA LYS A 274 38.30 15.39 -6.56
C LYS A 274 38.10 14.32 -7.63
N ILE A 275 37.50 13.19 -7.25
CA ILE A 275 37.13 12.13 -8.21
C ILE A 275 36.17 12.77 -9.21
N ARG A 276 36.68 13.16 -10.38
CA ARG A 276 35.83 13.36 -11.56
C ARG A 276 35.27 11.98 -11.85
N ARG A 277 33.99 11.78 -11.58
CA ARG A 277 33.24 10.62 -12.08
C ARG A 277 33.32 10.67 -13.61
N LYS A 278 34.33 10.03 -14.20
CA LYS A 278 34.17 9.49 -15.55
C LYS A 278 33.43 8.16 -15.39
N PRO A 279 32.35 7.92 -16.13
CA PRO A 279 31.74 6.61 -16.16
C PRO A 279 32.72 5.68 -16.89
N SER A 280 33.35 4.75 -16.18
CA SER A 280 34.10 3.65 -16.79
C SER A 280 33.86 2.37 -15.98
N PRO A 281 33.64 1.20 -16.60
CA PRO A 281 32.94 0.08 -15.97
C PRO A 281 33.79 -0.76 -15.02
N ASN A 282 35.07 -0.47 -14.81
CA ASN A 282 36.01 -1.36 -14.11
C ASN A 282 36.76 -0.72 -12.92
N ALA A 283 36.14 0.21 -12.19
CA ALA A 283 36.79 0.96 -11.09
C ALA A 283 36.64 0.34 -9.67
N GLY A 284 36.20 -0.90 -9.53
CA GLY A 284 35.96 -1.53 -8.21
C GLY A 284 37.23 -1.87 -7.42
N GLY A 285 38.33 -2.19 -8.11
CA GLY A 285 39.57 -2.68 -7.49
C GLY A 285 40.55 -1.60 -7.04
N ASP A 286 40.66 -0.50 -7.79
CA ASP A 286 41.72 0.51 -7.57
C ASP A 286 41.36 1.50 -6.44
N ILE A 287 40.06 1.78 -6.25
CA ILE A 287 39.56 2.68 -5.21
C ILE A 287 39.73 2.05 -3.81
N ARG A 288 39.49 0.74 -3.66
CA ARG A 288 39.68 0.02 -2.39
C ARG A 288 41.16 -0.07 -1.98
N ARG A 289 42.09 -0.18 -2.93
CA ARG A 289 43.54 -0.15 -2.66
C ARG A 289 44.04 1.22 -2.21
N LYS A 290 43.60 2.30 -2.87
CA LYS A 290 43.99 3.68 -2.50
C LYS A 290 43.41 4.12 -1.16
N ALA A 291 42.16 3.77 -0.87
CA ALA A 291 41.55 4.03 0.44
C ALA A 291 42.26 3.29 1.59
N ARG A 292 42.66 2.02 1.39
CA ARG A 292 43.43 1.24 2.39
C ARG A 292 44.82 1.82 2.67
N ARG A 293 45.51 2.36 1.66
CA ARG A 293 46.81 3.04 1.85
C ARG A 293 46.66 4.36 2.62
N ALA A 294 45.64 5.16 2.32
CA ALA A 294 45.37 6.40 3.04
C ALA A 294 44.99 6.16 4.52
N PHE A 295 44.19 5.11 4.79
CA PHE A 295 43.82 4.73 6.16
C PHE A 295 45.06 4.24 6.95
N ARG A 296 45.95 3.46 6.33
CA ARG A 296 47.21 3.01 6.96
C ARG A 296 48.16 4.15 7.32
N LEU A 297 48.21 5.21 6.49
CA LEU A 297 49.01 6.40 6.77
C LEU A 297 48.40 7.25 7.90
N LEU A 298 47.07 7.29 8.02
CA LEU A 298 46.36 8.00 9.09
C LEU A 298 46.54 7.34 10.46
N THR A 299 46.53 6.00 10.54
CA THR A 299 46.72 5.27 11.81
C THR A 299 48.13 5.43 12.39
N ILE A 300 49.15 5.55 11.54
CA ILE A 300 50.56 5.71 11.98
C ILE A 300 50.83 7.11 12.56
N THR A 301 50.13 8.15 12.09
CA THR A 301 50.28 9.51 12.65
C THR A 301 49.48 9.74 13.93
N PHE A 302 48.40 8.99 14.16
CA PHE A 302 47.59 9.14 15.39
C PHE A 302 48.30 8.53 16.61
N THR A 303 49.07 7.45 16.42
CA THR A 303 49.88 6.85 17.50
C THR A 303 51.17 7.63 17.81
N ALA A 304 51.70 8.42 16.87
CA ALA A 304 52.92 9.21 17.09
C ALA A 304 52.67 10.55 17.84
N SER A 305 51.43 11.07 17.84
CA SER A 305 51.11 12.36 18.48
C SER A 305 50.60 12.23 19.93
N LEU A 306 50.32 11.01 20.40
CA LEU A 306 49.84 10.72 21.76
C LEU A 306 50.87 9.94 22.61
N GLY A 307 52.09 9.73 22.10
CA GLY A 307 53.16 8.95 22.73
C GLY A 307 54.47 9.71 22.92
N GLY A 308 54.41 11.02 23.16
CA GLY A 308 55.55 11.84 23.56
C GLY A 308 55.21 12.57 24.83
N THR A 309 55.84 12.14 25.93
CA THR A 309 55.86 12.77 27.26
C THR A 309 56.12 14.27 27.21
#